data_AF-A0A132U1C3-F1
#
_entry.id   AF-A0A132U1C3-F1
#
_cell.length_a   1.000
_cell.length_b   1.000
_cell.length_c   1.000
_cell.angle_alpha   90.00
_cell.angle_beta   90.00
_cell.angle_gamma   90.00
#
_symmetry.space_group_name_H-M   'P 1'
#
loop_
_entity.id
_entity.type
_entity.pdbx_description
1 polymer ?
#
loop_
_entity_poly.entity_id
_entity_poly.type
_entity_poly.pdbx_seq_one_letter_code
_entity_poly.pdbx_strand_id
1 'polypeptide(L)'
;MKNTKIIAAVVMIFALISLLVITLDDRDKEPAAGFLSHRIVAHAMGGVNGHAYTNTLEAFVANYEQGTRVFEADLMLTSDGQLVARHEWSKNMSRLLGQQTVLPAAKQGTVLEYAQFMNSPILDIYSPLDIDKILDLMQAYPDAYIVTDTKETNPERVTQQFRLLTEAAERRDPALLERVIPQIYNQDMLGVINKVHVFPEVLYTLYQSQDSDEQVTDFAKESGVDITMPSDRANKSFVQKLKKAGVRVYVNTVNEENEIVELSRLGVDGFYTDFVSEDDLSTFKGLR
;
A
#
# COMPACT_ATOMS: atom_id res chain seq x y z
N MET A 1 -37.79 4.55 -54.61
CA MET A 1 -37.18 3.26 -54.23
C MET A 1 -35.65 3.30 -54.02
N LYS A 2 -34.88 4.20 -54.67
CA LYS A 2 -33.41 4.27 -54.50
C LYS A 2 -32.96 4.86 -53.14
N ASN A 3 -33.64 5.90 -52.65
CA ASN A 3 -33.23 6.60 -51.41
C ASN A 3 -33.46 5.78 -50.14
N THR A 4 -34.49 4.93 -50.09
CA THR A 4 -34.82 4.10 -48.92
C THR A 4 -33.76 3.04 -48.64
N LYS A 5 -33.13 2.50 -49.70
CA LYS A 5 -32.04 1.52 -49.57
C LYS A 5 -30.74 2.14 -49.07
N ILE A 6 -30.48 3.40 -49.45
CA ILE A 6 -29.30 4.15 -48.99
C ILE A 6 -29.43 4.50 -47.51
N ILE A 7 -30.61 4.96 -47.08
CA ILE A 7 -30.89 5.27 -45.68
C ILE A 7 -30.75 4.01 -44.80
N ALA A 8 -31.30 2.87 -45.24
CA ALA A 8 -31.18 1.61 -44.52
C ALA A 8 -29.71 1.14 -44.39
N ALA A 9 -28.89 1.32 -45.43
CA ALA A 9 -27.47 0.97 -45.41
C ALA A 9 -26.68 1.84 -44.42
N VAL A 10 -26.95 3.15 -44.39
CA VAL A 10 -26.28 4.09 -43.46
C VAL A 10 -26.66 3.79 -42.01
N VAL A 11 -27.94 3.49 -41.74
CA VAL A 11 -28.39 3.12 -40.38
C VAL A 11 -27.75 1.81 -39.92
N MET A 12 -27.62 0.81 -40.79
CA MET A 12 -26.93 -0.44 -40.43
C MET A 12 -25.44 -0.22 -40.16
N ILE A 13 -24.75 0.60 -40.96
CA ILE A 13 -23.33 0.91 -40.73
C ILE A 13 -23.15 1.65 -39.41
N PHE A 14 -24.03 2.60 -39.10
CA PHE A 14 -23.98 3.31 -37.83
C PHE A 14 -24.26 2.37 -36.64
N ALA A 15 -25.24 1.48 -36.75
CA ALA A 15 -25.52 0.47 -35.74
C ALA A 15 -24.36 -0.51 -35.55
N LEU A 16 -23.69 -0.94 -36.64
CA LEU A 16 -22.51 -1.79 -36.59
C LEU A 16 -21.31 -1.08 -35.95
N ILE A 17 -21.10 0.21 -36.26
CA ILE A 17 -20.03 1.01 -35.64
C ILE A 17 -20.33 1.23 -34.16
N SER A 18 -21.58 1.55 -33.79
CA SER A 18 -21.98 1.67 -32.38
C SER A 18 -21.83 0.36 -31.64
N LEU A 19 -22.22 -0.77 -32.25
CA LEU A 19 -22.03 -2.10 -31.67
C LEU A 19 -20.53 -2.46 -31.54
N LEU A 20 -19.71 -2.08 -32.52
CA LEU A 20 -18.26 -2.27 -32.49
C LEU A 20 -17.58 -1.40 -31.43
N VAL A 21 -18.04 -0.16 -31.24
CA VAL A 21 -17.54 0.74 -30.18
C VAL A 21 -17.95 0.22 -28.80
N ILE A 22 -19.19 -0.26 -28.64
CA ILE A 22 -19.65 -0.88 -27.38
C ILE A 22 -18.86 -2.16 -27.07
N THR A 23 -18.60 -3.01 -28.08
CA THR A 23 -17.84 -4.26 -27.90
C THR A 23 -16.32 -4.09 -27.78
N LEU A 24 -15.76 -2.95 -28.20
CA LEU A 24 -14.33 -2.62 -28.02
C LEU A 24 -14.06 -1.82 -26.73
N ASP A 25 -15.09 -1.18 -26.15
CA ASP A 25 -15.02 -0.49 -24.86
C ASP A 25 -15.18 -1.48 -23.68
N ASP A 26 -15.91 -2.59 -23.90
CA ASP A 26 -15.87 -3.80 -23.08
C ASP A 26 -14.60 -4.62 -23.38
N ARG A 27 -13.42 -4.00 -23.26
CA ARG A 27 -12.26 -4.80 -22.85
C ARG A 27 -12.58 -5.27 -21.44
N ASP A 28 -13.12 -6.49 -21.35
CA ASP A 28 -13.20 -7.27 -20.14
C ASP A 28 -11.89 -7.09 -19.40
N LYS A 29 -11.87 -6.21 -18.41
CA LYS A 29 -10.77 -6.16 -17.45
C LYS A 29 -10.84 -7.51 -16.79
N GLU A 30 -9.87 -8.37 -17.05
CA GLU A 30 -9.74 -9.58 -16.26
C GLU A 30 -9.89 -9.21 -14.78
N PRO A 31 -10.67 -9.98 -14.00
CA PRO A 31 -10.83 -9.69 -12.59
C PRO A 31 -9.45 -9.50 -11.99
N ALA A 32 -9.27 -8.42 -11.23
CA ALA A 32 -7.98 -8.14 -10.62
C ALA A 32 -7.54 -9.36 -9.79
N ALA A 33 -6.28 -9.76 -9.92
CA ALA A 33 -5.71 -10.92 -9.25
C ALA A 33 -4.57 -10.50 -8.30
N GLY A 34 -4.32 -11.29 -7.26
CA GLY A 34 -3.27 -11.03 -6.28
C GLY A 34 -3.48 -9.72 -5.51
N PHE A 35 -2.41 -8.95 -5.27
CA PHE A 35 -2.45 -7.64 -4.58
C PHE A 35 -3.58 -6.75 -5.09
N LEU A 36 -3.74 -6.72 -6.40
CA LEU A 36 -4.70 -5.91 -7.11
C LEU A 36 -6.18 -6.32 -6.86
N SER A 37 -6.45 -7.49 -6.29
CA SER A 37 -7.81 -7.92 -5.94
C SER A 37 -8.32 -7.32 -4.62
N HIS A 38 -7.44 -6.67 -3.86
CA HIS A 38 -7.72 -6.16 -2.53
C HIS A 38 -7.86 -4.63 -2.51
N ARG A 39 -8.83 -4.17 -1.73
CA ARG A 39 -9.17 -2.77 -1.48
C ARG A 39 -8.70 -2.29 -0.12
N ILE A 40 -8.41 -3.18 0.83
CA ILE A 40 -7.89 -2.82 2.15
C ILE A 40 -6.40 -3.11 2.24
N VAL A 41 -5.67 -2.11 2.72
CA VAL A 41 -4.30 -2.23 3.22
C VAL A 41 -4.33 -1.97 4.72
N ALA A 42 -4.09 -2.99 5.53
CA ALA A 42 -4.02 -2.84 6.98
C ALA A 42 -2.77 -2.04 7.36
N HIS A 43 -2.98 -0.79 7.76
CA HIS A 43 -1.93 0.15 8.09
C HIS A 43 -1.19 -0.27 9.37
N ALA A 44 0.14 -0.29 9.32
CA ALA A 44 1.03 -0.72 10.40
C ALA A 44 0.68 -2.11 10.98
N MET A 45 0.44 -3.08 10.09
CA MET A 45 -0.10 -4.43 10.36
C MET A 45 -1.57 -4.46 10.82
N GLY A 46 -2.26 -3.32 10.76
CA GLY A 46 -3.61 -3.12 11.26
C GLY A 46 -3.65 -2.81 12.75
N GLY A 47 -4.84 -2.46 13.21
CA GLY A 47 -5.16 -2.17 14.59
C GLY A 47 -5.40 -3.45 15.39
N VAL A 48 -5.03 -3.42 16.67
CA VAL A 48 -5.25 -4.53 17.61
C VAL A 48 -5.70 -4.01 18.97
N ASN A 49 -6.83 -4.51 19.46
CA ASN A 49 -7.44 -4.09 20.74
C ASN A 49 -7.56 -2.56 20.89
N GLY A 50 -7.94 -1.87 19.80
CA GLY A 50 -8.09 -0.41 19.77
C GLY A 50 -6.79 0.38 19.64
N HIS A 51 -5.66 -0.28 19.45
CA HIS A 51 -4.36 0.36 19.22
C HIS A 51 -3.95 0.26 17.75
N ALA A 52 -3.68 1.40 17.12
CA ALA A 52 -3.08 1.51 15.78
C ALA A 52 -1.56 1.68 15.85
N TYR A 53 -0.88 1.70 14.69
CA TYR A 53 0.57 1.94 14.56
C TYR A 53 1.49 0.90 15.23
N THR A 54 0.95 -0.26 15.61
CA THR A 54 1.69 -1.20 16.46
C THR A 54 2.82 -1.90 15.72
N ASN A 55 2.66 -2.23 14.43
CA ASN A 55 3.62 -3.02 13.64
C ASN A 55 3.98 -4.36 14.31
N THR A 56 2.96 -5.07 14.82
CA THR A 56 3.16 -6.26 15.65
C THR A 56 2.68 -7.54 14.97
N LEU A 57 3.26 -8.66 15.41
CA LEU A 57 2.84 -10.01 15.02
C LEU A 57 1.35 -10.23 15.27
N GLU A 58 0.88 -9.85 16.46
CA GLU A 58 -0.49 -10.10 16.91
C GLU A 58 -1.49 -9.25 16.13
N ALA A 59 -1.12 -8.01 15.74
CA ALA A 59 -1.93 -7.20 14.84
C ALA A 59 -2.06 -7.85 13.47
N PHE A 60 -0.95 -8.32 12.88
CA PHE A 60 -0.97 -9.03 11.60
C PHE A 60 -1.92 -10.24 11.66
N VAL A 61 -1.74 -11.12 12.65
CA VAL A 61 -2.54 -12.35 12.77
C VAL A 61 -4.01 -12.02 12.99
N ALA A 62 -4.34 -11.09 13.90
CA ALA A 62 -5.72 -10.73 14.18
C ALA A 62 -6.44 -10.16 12.95
N ASN A 63 -5.76 -9.36 12.13
CA ASN A 63 -6.34 -8.77 10.94
C ASN A 63 -6.39 -9.77 9.77
N TYR A 64 -5.41 -10.69 9.65
CA TYR A 64 -5.44 -11.77 8.68
C TYR A 64 -6.65 -12.69 8.86
N GLU A 65 -6.93 -13.07 10.12
CA GLU A 65 -8.10 -13.90 10.49
C GLU A 65 -9.45 -13.21 10.21
N GLN A 66 -9.46 -11.89 10.02
CA GLN A 66 -10.62 -11.08 9.62
C GLN A 66 -10.70 -10.84 8.09
N GLY A 67 -9.95 -11.62 7.30
CA GLY A 67 -10.03 -11.57 5.84
C GLY A 67 -9.08 -10.57 5.18
N THR A 68 -8.34 -9.76 5.94
CA THR A 68 -7.31 -8.88 5.37
C THR A 68 -6.18 -9.71 4.75
N ARG A 69 -5.73 -9.29 3.57
CA ARG A 69 -4.62 -9.93 2.85
C ARG A 69 -3.47 -8.99 2.52
N VAL A 70 -3.67 -7.68 2.57
CA VAL A 70 -2.60 -6.70 2.33
C VAL A 70 -2.33 -5.94 3.61
N PHE A 71 -1.06 -5.89 4.00
CA PHE A 71 -0.61 -5.23 5.22
C PHE A 71 0.49 -4.24 4.85
N GLU A 72 0.43 -3.04 5.40
CA GLU A 72 1.54 -2.10 5.33
C GLU A 72 2.44 -2.26 6.57
N ALA A 73 3.74 -2.18 6.35
CA ALA A 73 4.78 -2.29 7.36
C ALA A 73 5.66 -1.05 7.36
N ASP A 74 5.68 -0.33 8.48
CA ASP A 74 6.62 0.76 8.67
C ASP A 74 8.02 0.17 8.87
N LEU A 75 9.03 0.53 8.07
CA LEU A 75 10.36 -0.10 8.13
C LEU A 75 11.46 0.92 8.41
N MET A 76 12.07 0.80 9.58
CA MET A 76 13.13 1.70 10.05
C MET A 76 14.43 0.97 10.32
N LEU A 77 15.54 1.64 10.03
CA LEU A 77 16.87 1.15 10.41
C LEU A 77 17.13 1.39 11.91
N THR A 78 17.65 0.37 12.57
CA THR A 78 18.24 0.45 13.91
C THR A 78 19.62 1.12 13.86
N SER A 79 20.17 1.50 15.01
CA SER A 79 21.48 2.17 15.07
C SER A 79 22.63 1.29 14.60
N ASP A 80 22.45 -0.03 14.68
CA ASP A 80 23.34 -1.10 14.18
C ASP A 80 22.90 -1.65 12.81
N GLY A 81 22.02 -0.93 12.11
CA GLY A 81 21.75 -1.11 10.67
C GLY A 81 20.88 -2.31 10.31
N GLN A 82 20.06 -2.81 11.24
CA GLN A 82 19.04 -3.83 10.97
C GLN A 82 17.70 -3.18 10.63
N LEU A 83 16.88 -3.86 9.84
CA LEU A 83 15.57 -3.37 9.40
C LEU A 83 14.47 -3.91 10.31
N VAL A 84 13.77 -3.02 11.00
CA VAL A 84 12.73 -3.37 11.98
C VAL A 84 11.39 -2.69 11.67
N ALA A 85 10.29 -3.32 12.09
CA ALA A 85 8.95 -2.82 11.87
C ALA A 85 8.58 -1.75 12.92
N ARG A 86 8.64 -0.48 12.53
CA ARG A 86 8.40 0.67 13.41
C ARG A 86 8.20 1.95 12.61
N HIS A 87 7.18 2.74 12.95
CA HIS A 87 6.90 4.03 12.30
C HIS A 87 7.99 5.10 12.48
N GLU A 88 8.41 5.41 13.71
CA GLU A 88 9.47 6.42 13.96
C GLU A 88 10.12 6.30 15.35
N TRP A 89 11.28 6.93 15.55
CA TRP A 89 12.04 6.88 16.80
C TRP A 89 11.74 8.02 17.79
N SER A 90 10.62 8.73 17.68
CA SER A 90 10.31 9.85 18.58
C SER A 90 9.95 9.40 20.01
N LYS A 91 10.05 10.34 20.97
CA LYS A 91 9.57 10.11 22.36
C LYS A 91 8.08 9.84 22.42
N ASN A 92 7.30 10.51 21.56
CA ASN A 92 5.86 10.31 21.49
C ASN A 92 5.53 8.90 21.00
N MET A 93 6.22 8.42 19.96
CA MET A 93 6.05 7.05 19.49
C MET A 93 6.45 6.02 20.56
N SER A 94 7.57 6.26 21.27
CA SER A 94 7.96 5.39 22.40
C SER A 94 6.88 5.33 23.49
N ARG A 95 6.18 6.44 23.76
CA ARG A 95 5.04 6.47 24.69
C ARG A 95 3.82 5.71 24.14
N LEU A 96 3.47 5.97 22.88
CA LEU A 96 2.32 5.33 22.22
C LEU A 96 2.46 3.81 22.19
N LEU A 97 3.68 3.31 21.98
CA LEU A 97 4.00 1.88 21.98
C LEU A 97 4.19 1.29 23.39
N GLY A 98 3.90 2.03 24.46
CA GLY A 98 4.00 1.54 25.84
C GLY A 98 5.43 1.33 26.36
N GLN A 99 6.45 1.81 25.65
CA GLN A 99 7.84 1.47 25.94
C GLN A 99 8.47 2.30 27.08
N GLN A 100 7.68 3.12 27.79
CA GLN A 100 8.19 3.96 28.87
C GLN A 100 8.60 3.16 30.12
N THR A 101 7.98 2.01 30.34
CA THR A 101 8.24 1.07 31.44
C THR A 101 9.31 0.03 31.09
N VAL A 102 9.54 -0.19 29.79
CA VAL A 102 10.44 -1.21 29.26
C VAL A 102 11.83 -0.64 28.94
N LEU A 103 11.88 0.58 28.38
CA LEU A 103 13.13 1.23 27.99
C LEU A 103 13.60 2.25 29.03
N PRO A 104 14.92 2.35 29.30
CA PRO A 104 15.48 3.44 30.08
C PRO A 104 15.10 4.80 29.50
N ALA A 105 14.85 5.81 30.35
CA ALA A 105 14.43 7.14 29.92
C ALA A 105 15.37 7.80 28.87
N ALA A 106 16.67 7.52 28.95
CA ALA A 106 17.67 8.01 27.99
C ALA A 106 17.57 7.36 26.59
N LYS A 107 16.93 6.19 26.48
CA LYS A 107 16.73 5.45 25.23
C LYS A 107 15.37 5.75 24.59
N GLN A 108 14.42 6.28 25.35
CA GLN A 108 13.11 6.70 24.84
C GLN A 108 13.29 7.90 23.90
N GLY A 109 12.86 7.75 22.65
CA GLY A 109 13.02 8.78 21.63
C GLY A 109 14.39 8.80 20.93
N THR A 110 15.12 7.69 20.96
CA THR A 110 16.40 7.53 20.27
C THR A 110 16.32 6.35 19.30
N VAL A 111 17.20 6.32 18.30
CA VAL A 111 17.37 5.15 17.43
C VAL A 111 18.00 4.03 18.27
N LEU A 112 17.28 2.93 18.44
CA LEU A 112 17.73 1.80 19.25
C LEU A 112 18.62 0.85 18.45
N GLU A 113 19.45 0.07 19.16
CA GLU A 113 20.07 -1.13 18.59
C GLU A 113 19.01 -2.22 18.37
N TYR A 114 19.26 -3.13 17.44
CA TYR A 114 18.35 -4.20 17.06
C TYR A 114 17.92 -5.04 18.27
N ALA A 115 18.89 -5.52 19.06
CA ALA A 115 18.60 -6.32 20.24
C ALA A 115 17.78 -5.54 21.28
N GLN A 116 17.96 -4.22 21.38
CA GLN A 116 17.18 -3.38 22.30
C GLN A 116 15.72 -3.28 21.83
N PHE A 117 15.51 -3.03 20.53
CA PHE A 117 14.16 -2.95 19.97
C PHE A 117 13.43 -4.29 20.05
N MET A 118 14.05 -5.38 19.58
CA MET A 118 13.39 -6.70 19.52
C MET A 118 13.09 -7.31 20.89
N ASN A 119 13.83 -6.89 21.94
CA ASN A 119 13.56 -7.28 23.33
C ASN A 119 12.64 -6.29 24.07
N SER A 120 12.07 -5.31 23.38
CA SER A 120 11.13 -4.34 23.95
C SER A 120 9.72 -4.59 23.42
N PRO A 121 8.85 -5.31 24.17
CA PRO A 121 7.47 -5.51 23.78
C PRO A 121 6.75 -4.20 23.47
N ILE A 122 5.82 -4.29 22.52
CA ILE A 122 4.90 -3.20 22.19
C ILE A 122 3.67 -3.35 23.07
N LEU A 123 3.31 -2.30 23.80
CA LEU A 123 2.18 -2.29 24.75
C LEU A 123 2.21 -3.49 25.70
N ASP A 124 3.39 -3.79 26.24
CA ASP A 124 3.72 -4.87 27.19
C ASP A 124 3.55 -6.31 26.68
N ILE A 125 2.62 -6.57 25.76
CA ILE A 125 2.21 -7.93 25.37
C ILE A 125 2.43 -8.26 23.90
N TYR A 126 2.63 -7.28 23.02
CA TYR A 126 2.76 -7.53 21.59
C TYR A 126 4.22 -7.65 21.16
N SER A 127 4.43 -8.54 20.20
CA SER A 127 5.74 -8.92 19.72
C SER A 127 6.20 -7.97 18.61
N PRO A 128 7.37 -7.30 18.76
CA PRO A 128 7.94 -6.51 17.68
C PRO A 128 8.35 -7.41 16.51
N LEU A 129 8.24 -6.85 15.31
CA LEU A 129 8.63 -7.47 14.06
C LEU A 129 9.94 -6.87 13.54
N ASP A 130 10.74 -7.71 12.89
CA ASP A 130 11.81 -7.32 12.00
C ASP A 130 11.53 -7.87 10.61
N ILE A 131 12.42 -7.58 9.66
CA ILE A 131 12.18 -8.05 8.30
C ILE A 131 12.17 -9.58 8.19
N ASP A 132 12.98 -10.25 9.00
CA ASP A 132 13.08 -11.71 9.04
C ASP A 132 11.74 -12.33 9.47
N LYS A 133 11.12 -11.82 10.55
CA LYS A 133 9.81 -12.27 11.03
C LYS A 133 8.66 -11.90 10.08
N ILE A 134 8.73 -10.75 9.39
CA ILE A 134 7.74 -10.40 8.36
C ILE A 134 7.78 -11.42 7.22
N LEU A 135 8.97 -11.82 6.78
CA LEU A 135 9.12 -12.83 5.74
C LEU A 135 8.67 -14.21 6.22
N ASP A 136 8.93 -14.57 7.48
CA ASP A 136 8.41 -15.81 8.07
C ASP A 136 6.86 -15.82 8.09
N LEU A 137 6.23 -14.68 8.39
CA LEU A 137 4.78 -14.50 8.24
C LEU A 137 4.33 -14.69 6.80
N MET A 138 5.00 -14.07 5.84
CA MET A 138 4.65 -14.25 4.42
C MET A 138 4.79 -15.71 3.96
N GLN A 139 5.70 -16.51 4.53
CA GLN A 139 5.79 -17.95 4.26
C GLN A 139 4.64 -18.74 4.87
N ALA A 140 4.24 -18.41 6.11
CA ALA A 140 3.13 -19.06 6.80
C ALA A 140 1.76 -18.69 6.21
N TYR A 141 1.64 -17.49 5.64
CA TYR A 141 0.42 -16.91 5.09
C TYR A 141 0.64 -16.58 3.59
N PRO A 142 0.49 -17.57 2.69
CA PRO A 142 0.97 -17.49 1.31
C PRO A 142 0.18 -16.52 0.42
N ASP A 143 -1.00 -16.11 0.86
CA ASP A 143 -1.85 -15.12 0.20
C ASP A 143 -1.76 -13.73 0.86
N ALA A 144 -0.83 -13.52 1.80
CA ALA A 144 -0.56 -12.20 2.36
C ALA A 144 0.40 -11.39 1.47
N TYR A 145 0.17 -10.08 1.38
CA TYR A 145 1.00 -9.11 0.68
C TYR A 145 1.51 -8.06 1.66
N ILE A 146 2.75 -7.63 1.48
CA ILE A 146 3.38 -6.59 2.31
C ILE A 146 3.64 -5.35 1.47
N VAL A 147 3.01 -4.24 1.82
CA VAL A 147 3.35 -2.91 1.36
C VAL A 147 4.40 -2.34 2.29
N THR A 148 5.53 -1.84 1.77
CA THR A 148 6.58 -1.27 2.63
C THR A 148 6.38 0.22 2.84
N ASP A 149 6.59 0.74 4.04
CA ASP A 149 6.69 2.18 4.29
C ASP A 149 8.01 2.53 4.98
N THR A 150 9.03 2.90 4.19
CA THR A 150 10.40 3.15 4.69
C THR A 150 10.68 4.61 5.09
N LYS A 151 9.85 5.57 4.66
CA LYS A 151 9.95 7.03 4.89
C LYS A 151 11.32 7.65 4.56
N GLU A 152 12.10 7.01 3.68
CA GLU A 152 13.47 7.39 3.35
C GLU A 152 13.58 7.80 1.88
N THR A 153 14.34 8.86 1.62
CA THR A 153 14.56 9.38 0.25
C THR A 153 16.04 9.51 -0.12
N ASN A 154 16.95 9.37 0.84
CA ASN A 154 18.38 9.33 0.58
C ASN A 154 18.74 8.03 -0.18
N PRO A 155 19.32 8.11 -1.40
CA PRO A 155 19.52 6.93 -2.24
C PRO A 155 20.38 5.82 -1.61
N GLU A 156 21.37 6.16 -0.78
CA GLU A 156 22.22 5.18 -0.11
C GLU A 156 21.43 4.41 0.96
N ARG A 157 20.61 5.12 1.74
CA ARG A 157 19.76 4.53 2.79
C ARG A 157 18.61 3.72 2.20
N VAL A 158 17.98 4.22 1.13
CA VAL A 158 16.99 3.45 0.35
C VAL A 158 17.62 2.16 -0.16
N THR A 159 18.78 2.23 -0.80
CA THR A 159 19.51 1.05 -1.28
C THR A 159 19.81 0.09 -0.13
N GLN A 160 20.22 0.60 1.04
CA GLN A 160 20.48 -0.23 2.22
C GLN A 160 19.22 -0.96 2.70
N GLN A 161 18.09 -0.27 2.85
CA GLN A 161 16.84 -0.87 3.33
C GLN A 161 16.35 -1.96 2.37
N PHE A 162 16.28 -1.66 1.08
CA PHE A 162 15.83 -2.63 0.09
C PHE A 162 16.81 -3.79 -0.08
N ARG A 163 18.12 -3.57 0.07
CA ARG A 163 19.11 -4.67 0.06
C ARG A 163 18.93 -5.61 1.26
N LEU A 164 18.68 -5.07 2.45
CA LEU A 164 18.41 -5.90 3.64
C LEU A 164 17.16 -6.77 3.44
N LEU A 165 16.11 -6.17 2.90
CA LEU A 165 14.87 -6.86 2.54
C LEU A 165 15.10 -7.97 1.50
N THR A 166 15.76 -7.66 0.38
CA THR A 166 15.94 -8.61 -0.72
C THR A 166 16.90 -9.74 -0.33
N GLU A 167 18.00 -9.43 0.36
CA GLU A 167 18.91 -10.47 0.87
C GLU A 167 18.21 -11.36 1.92
N ALA A 168 17.33 -10.82 2.75
CA ALA A 168 16.57 -11.62 3.72
C ALA A 168 15.56 -12.55 3.04
N ALA A 169 14.91 -12.11 1.96
CA ALA A 169 14.02 -12.93 1.15
C ALA A 169 14.80 -13.98 0.35
N GLU A 170 15.92 -13.62 -0.28
CA GLU A 170 16.78 -14.54 -1.03
C GLU A 170 17.32 -15.69 -0.17
N ARG A 171 17.60 -15.42 1.12
CA ARG A 171 18.01 -16.46 2.08
C ARG A 171 16.89 -17.44 2.46
N ARG A 172 15.61 -17.06 2.27
CA ARG A 172 14.43 -17.85 2.66
C ARG A 172 13.74 -18.48 1.46
N ASP A 173 13.16 -17.64 0.63
CA ASP A 173 12.43 -17.96 -0.59
C ASP A 173 12.32 -16.67 -1.44
N PRO A 174 13.03 -16.58 -2.58
CA PRO A 174 12.96 -15.43 -3.47
C PRO A 174 11.54 -15.10 -3.97
N ALA A 175 10.63 -16.09 -4.03
CA ALA A 175 9.25 -15.87 -4.47
C ALA A 175 8.45 -14.97 -3.51
N LEU A 176 8.93 -14.77 -2.27
CA LEU A 176 8.34 -13.80 -1.34
C LEU A 176 8.35 -12.37 -1.92
N LEU A 177 9.36 -12.01 -2.72
CA LEU A 177 9.47 -10.69 -3.33
C LEU A 177 8.36 -10.40 -4.34
N GLU A 178 7.71 -11.43 -4.90
CA GLU A 178 6.53 -11.26 -5.77
C GLU A 178 5.31 -10.70 -5.02
N ARG A 179 5.33 -10.75 -3.68
CA ARG A 179 4.26 -10.28 -2.79
C ARG A 179 4.67 -9.09 -1.93
N VAL A 180 5.80 -8.46 -2.25
CA VAL A 180 6.24 -7.20 -1.64
C VAL A 180 5.95 -6.06 -2.61
N ILE A 181 5.29 -5.02 -2.11
CA ILE A 181 4.92 -3.83 -2.87
C ILE A 181 5.66 -2.62 -2.26
N PRO A 182 6.79 -2.20 -2.84
CA PRO A 182 7.52 -1.03 -2.38
C PRO A 182 6.68 0.24 -2.45
N GLN A 183 6.76 1.08 -1.41
CA GLN A 183 6.39 2.48 -1.53
C GLN A 183 7.62 3.32 -1.88
N ILE A 184 7.48 4.21 -2.86
CA ILE A 184 8.46 5.23 -3.22
C ILE A 184 7.91 6.62 -2.91
N TYR A 185 8.78 7.59 -2.61
CA TYR A 185 8.36 8.93 -2.16
C TYR A 185 8.78 10.05 -3.11
N ASN A 186 9.52 9.71 -4.15
CA ASN A 186 9.85 10.55 -5.30
C ASN A 186 10.07 9.66 -6.53
N GLN A 187 10.08 10.29 -7.71
CA GLN A 187 10.19 9.56 -8.99
C GLN A 187 11.53 8.82 -9.13
N ASP A 188 12.63 9.43 -8.66
CA ASP A 188 13.98 8.87 -8.77
C ASP A 188 14.15 7.55 -8.00
N MET A 189 13.41 7.38 -6.90
CA MET A 189 13.45 6.17 -6.07
C MET A 189 13.10 4.91 -6.85
N LEU A 190 12.23 4.97 -7.87
CA LEU A 190 11.93 3.81 -8.71
C LEU A 190 13.21 3.25 -9.35
N GLY A 191 14.06 4.15 -9.88
CA GLY A 191 15.35 3.77 -10.45
C GLY A 191 16.36 3.29 -9.40
N VAL A 192 16.26 3.77 -8.15
CA VAL A 192 17.11 3.31 -7.04
C VAL A 192 16.73 1.89 -6.63
N ILE A 193 15.45 1.60 -6.39
CA ILE A 193 15.01 0.27 -5.97
C ILE A 193 15.20 -0.77 -7.08
N ASN A 194 15.00 -0.41 -8.35
CA ASN A 194 15.19 -1.31 -9.49
C ASN A 194 16.66 -1.76 -9.68
N LYS A 195 17.62 -1.03 -9.13
CA LYS A 195 19.03 -1.48 -9.09
C LYS A 195 19.27 -2.57 -8.05
N VAL A 196 18.41 -2.67 -7.05
CA VAL A 196 18.45 -3.71 -6.02
C VAL A 196 17.61 -4.91 -6.46
N HIS A 197 16.34 -4.67 -6.80
CA HIS A 197 15.40 -5.68 -7.27
C HIS A 197 14.24 -5.02 -8.02
N VAL A 198 13.75 -5.65 -9.09
CA VAL A 198 12.58 -5.18 -9.83
C VAL A 198 11.34 -5.87 -9.27
N PHE A 199 10.54 -5.12 -8.51
CA PHE A 199 9.30 -5.62 -7.92
C PHE A 199 8.16 -5.60 -8.94
N PRO A 200 7.20 -6.55 -8.89
CA PRO A 200 6.08 -6.59 -9.83
C PRO A 200 5.17 -5.37 -9.73
N GLU A 201 4.95 -4.89 -8.51
CA GLU A 201 4.05 -3.78 -8.18
C GLU A 201 4.80 -2.76 -7.32
N VAL A 202 4.58 -1.47 -7.55
CA VAL A 202 5.19 -0.36 -6.80
C VAL A 202 4.14 0.74 -6.61
N LEU A 203 4.09 1.31 -5.41
CA LEU A 203 3.19 2.42 -5.07
C LEU A 203 3.97 3.73 -4.92
N TYR A 204 3.65 4.73 -5.74
CA TYR A 204 4.14 6.08 -5.53
C TYR A 204 3.30 6.81 -4.47
N THR A 205 3.96 7.13 -3.36
CA THR A 205 3.38 7.63 -2.12
C THR A 205 3.50 9.15 -2.02
N LEU A 206 2.36 9.82 -1.89
CA LEU A 206 2.28 11.26 -2.12
C LEU A 206 2.37 12.13 -0.87
N TYR A 207 2.38 11.58 0.36
CA TYR A 207 2.43 12.40 1.58
C TYR A 207 3.79 13.07 1.82
N GLN A 208 4.86 12.54 1.22
CA GLN A 208 6.21 13.15 1.22
C GLN A 208 6.59 13.77 -0.12
N SER A 209 5.82 13.49 -1.18
CA SER A 209 6.08 14.01 -2.51
C SER A 209 5.77 15.50 -2.62
N GLN A 210 6.62 16.23 -3.34
CA GLN A 210 6.41 17.64 -3.71
C GLN A 210 5.86 17.79 -5.13
N ASP A 211 5.61 16.68 -5.83
CA ASP A 211 5.14 16.72 -7.21
C ASP A 211 3.72 17.26 -7.29
N SER A 212 3.46 18.06 -8.33
CA SER A 212 2.11 18.46 -8.71
C SER A 212 1.30 17.27 -9.25
N ASP A 213 -0.03 17.41 -9.25
CA ASP A 213 -0.94 16.37 -9.78
C ASP A 213 -0.64 16.00 -11.25
N GLU A 214 -0.13 16.94 -12.05
CA GLU A 214 0.29 16.69 -13.44
C GLU A 214 1.54 15.81 -13.48
N GLN A 215 2.59 16.19 -12.74
CA GLN A 215 3.82 15.40 -12.64
C GLN A 215 3.56 13.98 -12.12
N VAL A 216 2.70 13.83 -11.12
CA VAL A 216 2.31 12.52 -10.60
C VAL A 216 1.57 11.70 -11.67
N THR A 217 0.62 12.32 -12.37
CA THR A 217 -0.15 11.60 -13.41
C THR A 217 0.74 11.16 -14.57
N ASP A 218 1.65 12.02 -15.03
CA ASP A 218 2.57 11.71 -16.12
C ASP A 218 3.55 10.60 -15.71
N PHE A 219 4.15 10.72 -14.52
CA PHE A 219 5.05 9.69 -14.01
C PHE A 219 4.36 8.33 -13.84
N ALA A 220 3.17 8.29 -13.24
CA ALA A 220 2.42 7.05 -13.07
C ALA A 220 2.07 6.40 -14.41
N LYS A 221 1.68 7.20 -15.39
CA LYS A 221 1.37 6.72 -16.75
C LYS A 221 2.60 6.16 -17.47
N GLU A 222 3.76 6.79 -17.30
CA GLU A 222 5.01 6.39 -17.96
C GLU A 222 5.66 5.16 -17.30
N SER A 223 5.64 5.11 -15.98
CA SER A 223 6.30 4.06 -15.20
C SER A 223 5.42 2.85 -14.90
N GLY A 224 4.09 3.02 -14.95
CA GLY A 224 3.12 1.99 -14.58
C GLY A 224 2.91 1.83 -13.08
N VAL A 225 3.48 2.71 -12.24
CA VAL A 225 3.26 2.65 -10.79
C VAL A 225 1.86 3.10 -10.42
N ASP A 226 1.30 2.46 -9.40
CA ASP A 226 0.05 2.88 -8.77
C ASP A 226 0.32 3.95 -7.70
N ILE A 227 -0.74 4.60 -7.21
CA ILE A 227 -0.64 5.76 -6.32
C ILE A 227 -1.23 5.47 -4.95
N THR A 228 -0.58 5.95 -3.89
CA THR A 228 -1.18 6.11 -2.56
C THR A 228 -1.02 7.54 -2.05
N MET A 229 -2.08 8.13 -1.50
CA MET A 229 -2.07 9.55 -1.09
C MET A 229 -2.92 9.82 0.17
N PRO A 230 -2.63 10.88 0.93
CA PRO A 230 -3.53 11.35 1.99
C PRO A 230 -4.94 11.65 1.48
N SER A 231 -5.97 11.41 2.29
CA SER A 231 -7.36 11.63 1.89
C SER A 231 -7.66 13.09 1.49
N ASP A 232 -6.97 14.07 2.07
CA ASP A 232 -7.12 15.49 1.74
C ASP A 232 -6.61 15.86 0.33
N ARG A 233 -5.69 15.08 -0.24
CA ARG A 233 -5.18 15.24 -1.60
C ARG A 233 -6.11 14.59 -2.63
N ALA A 234 -6.90 13.60 -2.22
CA ALA A 234 -7.80 12.82 -3.07
C ALA A 234 -9.06 13.61 -3.48
N ASN A 235 -8.89 14.57 -4.39
CA ASN A 235 -10.02 15.33 -4.96
C ASN A 235 -10.52 14.72 -6.28
N LYS A 236 -11.78 15.01 -6.63
CA LYS A 236 -12.44 14.47 -7.83
C LYS A 236 -11.66 14.69 -9.13
N SER A 237 -11.08 15.88 -9.31
CA SER A 237 -10.35 16.21 -10.54
C SER A 237 -9.10 15.35 -10.67
N PHE A 238 -8.33 15.24 -9.59
CA PHE A 238 -7.09 14.48 -9.57
C PHE A 238 -7.33 12.97 -9.71
N VAL A 239 -8.23 12.41 -8.90
CA VAL A 239 -8.57 10.97 -8.99
C VAL A 239 -9.05 10.63 -10.40
N GLN A 240 -9.94 11.42 -11.00
CA GLN A 240 -10.40 11.17 -12.38
C GLN A 240 -9.28 11.24 -13.43
N LYS A 241 -8.27 12.10 -13.26
CA LYS A 241 -7.10 12.13 -14.15
C LYS A 241 -6.30 10.83 -14.04
N LEU A 242 -6.02 10.38 -12.82
CA LEU A 242 -5.32 9.11 -12.57
C LEU A 242 -6.10 7.92 -13.14
N LYS A 243 -7.42 7.85 -12.90
CA LYS A 243 -8.27 6.78 -13.46
C LYS A 243 -8.27 6.76 -14.99
N LYS A 244 -8.29 7.93 -15.65
CA LYS A 244 -8.17 8.03 -17.12
C LYS A 244 -6.80 7.58 -17.63
N ALA A 245 -5.75 7.72 -16.82
CA ALA A 245 -4.42 7.21 -17.11
C ALA A 245 -4.27 5.70 -16.85
N GLY A 246 -5.32 5.02 -16.35
CA GLY A 246 -5.28 3.59 -16.02
C GLY A 246 -4.66 3.28 -14.67
N VAL A 247 -4.37 4.31 -13.87
CA VAL A 247 -3.67 4.22 -12.58
C VAL A 247 -4.65 3.88 -11.47
N ARG A 248 -4.24 3.02 -10.53
CA ARG A 248 -4.98 2.76 -9.30
C ARG A 248 -4.59 3.71 -8.21
N VAL A 249 -5.57 4.00 -7.36
CA VAL A 249 -5.46 5.01 -6.33
C VAL A 249 -5.88 4.39 -5.01
N TYR A 250 -4.95 4.37 -4.07
CA TYR A 250 -5.18 4.07 -2.68
C TYR A 250 -5.14 5.36 -1.87
N VAL A 251 -5.86 5.41 -0.76
CA VAL A 251 -5.88 6.58 0.13
C VAL A 251 -5.57 6.22 1.56
N ASN A 252 -4.78 7.06 2.24
CA ASN A 252 -4.32 6.84 3.61
C ASN A 252 -4.73 7.99 4.54
N THR A 253 -4.89 7.75 5.85
CA THR A 253 -5.41 6.52 6.48
C THR A 253 -6.85 6.84 6.88
N VAL A 254 -7.81 5.99 6.51
CA VAL A 254 -9.24 6.26 6.68
C VAL A 254 -9.92 5.14 7.44
N ASN A 255 -10.59 5.49 8.54
CA ASN A 255 -11.23 4.53 9.44
C ASN A 255 -12.76 4.68 9.51
N GLU A 256 -13.29 5.79 8.99
CA GLU A 256 -14.71 6.10 9.08
C GLU A 256 -15.45 5.62 7.83
N GLU A 257 -16.51 4.83 8.00
CA GLU A 257 -17.34 4.29 6.90
C GLU A 257 -17.79 5.39 5.92
N ASN A 258 -18.27 6.53 6.45
CA ASN A 258 -18.75 7.63 5.62
C ASN A 258 -17.63 8.22 4.74
N GLU A 259 -16.42 8.36 5.28
CA GLU A 259 -15.28 8.88 4.53
C GLU A 259 -14.85 7.89 3.44
N ILE A 260 -14.78 6.60 3.76
CA ILE A 260 -14.49 5.52 2.80
C ILE A 260 -15.52 5.53 1.65
N VAL A 261 -16.81 5.63 1.97
CA VAL A 261 -17.89 5.69 0.97
C VAL A 261 -17.78 6.95 0.10
N GLU A 262 -17.44 8.11 0.68
CA GLU A 262 -17.23 9.35 -0.08
C GLU A 262 -16.04 9.25 -1.04
N LEU A 263 -14.90 8.76 -0.57
CA LEU A 263 -13.69 8.58 -1.36
C LEU A 263 -13.88 7.51 -2.45
N SER A 264 -14.58 6.41 -2.15
CA SER A 264 -14.97 5.40 -3.14
C SER A 264 -15.78 6.00 -4.30
N ARG A 265 -16.68 6.96 -4.01
CA ARG A 265 -17.46 7.65 -5.06
C ARG A 265 -16.61 8.53 -5.98
N LEU A 266 -15.43 8.96 -5.53
CA LEU A 266 -14.47 9.68 -6.37
C LEU A 266 -13.75 8.75 -7.37
N GLY A 267 -13.79 7.43 -7.14
CA GLY A 267 -13.15 6.42 -7.97
C GLY A 267 -11.84 5.87 -7.40
N VAL A 268 -11.60 6.06 -6.10
CA VAL A 268 -10.50 5.42 -5.35
C VAL A 268 -10.70 3.90 -5.34
N ASP A 269 -9.61 3.15 -5.54
CA ASP A 269 -9.61 1.70 -5.64
C ASP A 269 -9.46 1.02 -4.27
N GLY A 270 -8.70 1.62 -3.35
CA GLY A 270 -8.49 1.06 -2.02
C GLY A 270 -8.11 2.06 -0.94
N PHE A 271 -7.97 1.55 0.28
CA PHE A 271 -7.91 2.32 1.52
C PHE A 271 -6.88 1.70 2.45
N TYR A 272 -6.02 2.54 3.02
CA TYR A 272 -5.24 2.18 4.19
C TYR A 272 -6.12 2.43 5.41
N THR A 273 -6.28 1.41 6.24
CA THR A 273 -7.19 1.46 7.40
C THR A 273 -6.49 0.84 8.60
N ASP A 274 -6.81 1.35 9.80
CA ASP A 274 -6.38 0.72 11.04
C ASP A 274 -7.39 -0.34 11.48
N PHE A 275 -8.70 -0.13 11.27
CA PHE A 275 -9.73 -0.95 11.92
C PHE A 275 -10.84 -1.45 10.99
N VAL A 276 -10.72 -1.24 9.68
CA VAL A 276 -11.74 -1.67 8.70
C VAL A 276 -11.18 -2.80 7.85
N SER A 277 -11.79 -3.97 7.93
CA SER A 277 -11.42 -5.15 7.13
C SER A 277 -12.09 -5.17 5.75
N GLU A 278 -11.66 -6.07 4.86
CA GLU A 278 -12.36 -6.35 3.59
C GLU A 278 -13.80 -6.82 3.83
N ASP A 279 -14.00 -7.63 4.87
CA ASP A 279 -15.32 -8.13 5.23
C ASP A 279 -16.23 -6.97 5.66
N ASP A 280 -15.72 -5.99 6.40
CA ASP A 280 -16.47 -4.78 6.76
C ASP A 280 -16.88 -3.96 5.53
N LEU A 281 -15.96 -3.76 4.56
CA LEU A 281 -16.27 -3.04 3.32
C LEU A 281 -17.47 -3.64 2.59
N SER A 282 -17.63 -4.97 2.61
CA SER A 282 -18.75 -5.66 1.96
C SER A 282 -20.12 -5.28 2.55
N THR A 283 -20.14 -4.74 3.78
CA THR A 283 -21.35 -4.32 4.49
C THR A 283 -21.73 -2.86 4.26
N PHE A 284 -20.79 -2.03 3.77
CA PHE A 284 -20.97 -0.59 3.66
C PHE A 284 -21.96 -0.21 2.57
N LYS A 285 -22.96 0.60 2.94
CA LYS A 285 -24.01 1.01 1.99
C LYS A 285 -23.53 2.14 1.09
N GLY A 286 -23.54 1.88 -0.22
CA GLY A 286 -23.22 2.90 -1.23
C GLY A 286 -21.74 3.01 -1.55
N LEU A 287 -20.94 2.00 -1.15
CA LEU A 287 -19.62 1.73 -1.67
C LEU A 287 -19.72 1.42 -3.18
N ARG A 288 -18.86 2.04 -3.98
CA ARG A 288 -18.74 1.80 -5.43
C ARG A 288 -17.68 0.76 -5.74
#